data_AF-A0A838GML8-F1
#
_entry.id   AF-A0A838GML8-F1
#
_cell.length_a   1.000
_cell.length_b   1.000
_cell.length_c   1.000
_cell.angle_alpha   90.00
_cell.angle_beta   90.00
_cell.angle_gamma   90.00
#
_symmetry.space_group_name_H-M   'P 1'
#
loop_
_entity.id
_entity.type
_entity.pdbx_description
1 polymer ?
#
loop_
_entity_poly.entity_id
_entity_poly.type
_entity_poly.pdbx_seq_one_letter_code
_entity_poly.pdbx_strand_id
1 'polypeptide(L)'
;MTSNQAARRHGPLLVRSARAVVLAVVAVVGVVVGLGEVPAAGSATSGWLPPLEPLVVVHGFDPPAGPYAPGHRGVDLAAGVGQPVGSAADGVVSYAGRIAGVGVVAVVHGRIRTTYQPLEVTTTRGATVAAGDEIGRLDQAGSHCAPDPCLHWGAIIGDTYVDPLHLLKPGPSRLLPYWDVAARPAAPAVPDAAAGPAIAETFTRLRGADAAPVNEAADAAHRAGPALESRPLPAGLALAIAALGAMLAGGVFVAVRRWVR
;
A
#
# COMPACT_ATOMS: atom_id res chain seq x y z
N MET A 1 -42.46 -82.29 14.41
CA MET A 1 -42.11 -81.33 15.49
C MET A 1 -40.70 -80.82 15.17
N THR A 2 -40.57 -79.76 14.37
CA THR A 2 -40.37 -78.34 14.79
C THR A 2 -39.18 -78.19 15.76
N SER A 3 -38.24 -77.27 15.66
CA SER A 3 -37.91 -76.18 14.73
C SER A 3 -36.66 -75.51 15.35
N ASN A 4 -35.79 -74.94 14.51
CA ASN A 4 -35.05 -73.70 14.76
C ASN A 4 -33.90 -73.61 15.79
N GLN A 5 -32.69 -73.27 15.28
CA GLN A 5 -32.02 -71.95 15.41
C GLN A 5 -30.55 -72.10 14.99
N ALA A 6 -30.16 -71.73 13.77
CA ALA A 6 -29.90 -70.36 13.29
C ALA A 6 -28.70 -69.69 13.98
N ALA A 7 -27.62 -69.60 13.21
CA ALA A 7 -26.33 -69.02 13.52
C ALA A 7 -26.37 -67.55 13.96
N ARG A 8 -25.45 -67.16 14.84
CA ARG A 8 -24.98 -65.77 14.98
C ARG A 8 -23.46 -65.72 14.96
N ARG A 9 -22.89 -65.64 13.75
CA ARG A 9 -21.51 -65.18 13.53
C ARG A 9 -21.55 -63.65 13.49
N HIS A 10 -21.19 -63.00 14.59
CA HIS A 10 -21.04 -61.54 14.63
C HIS A 10 -19.77 -61.15 13.86
N GLY A 11 -19.96 -60.65 12.63
CA GLY A 11 -18.90 -60.33 11.70
C GLY A 11 -18.07 -59.07 12.06
N PRO A 12 -16.87 -58.93 11.46
CA PRO A 12 -15.86 -57.91 11.76
C PRO A 12 -16.18 -56.50 11.19
N LEU A 13 -17.45 -56.10 11.22
CA LEU A 13 -17.92 -54.86 10.59
C LEU A 13 -17.56 -53.58 11.37
N LEU A 14 -17.28 -53.69 12.67
CA LEU A 14 -16.98 -52.53 13.54
C LEU A 14 -15.57 -51.93 13.36
N VAL A 15 -14.60 -52.69 12.85
CA VAL A 15 -13.22 -52.20 12.68
C VAL A 15 -13.03 -51.47 11.35
N ARG A 16 -13.87 -51.79 10.35
CA ARG A 16 -13.82 -51.16 9.02
C ARG A 16 -14.37 -49.73 9.03
N SER A 17 -15.30 -49.41 9.93
CA SER A 17 -15.89 -48.07 10.06
C SER A 17 -14.93 -47.06 10.72
N ALA A 18 -14.14 -47.46 11.71
CA ALA A 18 -13.20 -46.54 12.38
C ALA A 18 -12.05 -46.06 11.48
N ARG A 19 -11.52 -46.94 10.62
CA ARG A 19 -10.46 -46.58 9.65
C ARG A 19 -10.94 -45.59 8.58
N ALA A 20 -12.19 -45.73 8.12
CA ALA A 20 -12.78 -44.82 7.14
C ALA A 20 -12.97 -43.40 7.70
N VAL A 21 -13.36 -43.29 8.98
CA VAL A 21 -13.54 -42.00 9.65
C VAL A 21 -12.20 -41.28 9.86
N VAL A 22 -11.14 -41.99 10.28
CA VAL A 22 -9.81 -41.39 10.47
C VAL A 22 -9.23 -40.88 9.16
N LEU A 23 -9.35 -41.65 8.07
CA LEU A 23 -8.86 -41.23 6.75
C LEU A 23 -9.61 -39.99 6.22
N ALA A 24 -10.92 -39.91 6.44
CA ALA A 24 -11.71 -38.75 6.05
C ALA A 24 -11.29 -37.49 6.82
N VAL A 25 -11.03 -37.59 8.12
CA VAL A 25 -10.57 -36.45 8.95
C VAL A 25 -9.18 -35.99 8.51
N VAL A 26 -8.24 -36.90 8.26
CA VAL A 26 -6.89 -36.55 7.79
C VAL A 26 -6.94 -35.89 6.41
N ALA A 27 -7.82 -36.34 5.50
CA ALA A 27 -8.00 -35.72 4.20
C ALA A 27 -8.56 -34.29 4.31
N VAL A 28 -9.55 -34.06 5.17
CA VAL A 28 -10.11 -32.72 5.41
C VAL A 28 -9.06 -31.79 6.02
N VAL A 29 -8.28 -32.26 7.00
CA VAL A 29 -7.21 -31.45 7.60
C VAL A 29 -6.10 -31.16 6.58
N GLY A 30 -5.73 -32.11 5.73
CA GLY A 30 -4.76 -31.91 4.65
C GLY A 30 -5.21 -30.86 3.63
N VAL A 31 -6.51 -30.83 3.29
CA VAL A 31 -7.08 -29.82 2.38
C VAL A 31 -7.13 -28.43 3.02
N VAL A 32 -7.43 -28.33 4.33
CA VAL A 32 -7.44 -27.05 5.05
C VAL A 32 -6.03 -26.46 5.20
N VAL A 33 -5.00 -27.31 5.33
CA VAL A 33 -3.60 -26.87 5.47
C VAL A 33 -2.94 -26.61 4.11
N GLY A 34 -3.38 -27.25 3.04
CA GLY A 34 -2.76 -27.17 1.71
C GLY A 34 -3.13 -25.95 0.85
N LEU A 35 -4.11 -25.13 1.24
CA LEU A 35 -4.53 -23.93 0.49
C LEU A 35 -3.82 -22.64 0.92
N GLY A 36 -2.88 -22.72 1.85
CA GLY A 36 -2.13 -21.59 2.38
C GLY A 36 -0.73 -21.47 1.78
N GLU A 37 -0.59 -21.41 0.45
CA GLU A 37 0.63 -20.84 -0.11
C GLU A 37 0.61 -19.33 0.19
N VAL A 38 1.32 -18.94 1.24
CA VAL A 38 1.59 -17.52 1.51
C VAL A 38 2.57 -17.09 0.40
N PRO A 39 2.17 -16.25 -0.56
CA PRO A 39 3.13 -15.77 -1.54
C PRO A 39 4.25 -15.09 -0.76
N ALA A 40 5.49 -15.47 -1.07
CA ALA A 40 6.66 -14.82 -0.53
C ALA A 40 6.48 -13.32 -0.79
N ALA A 41 6.45 -12.53 0.29
CA ALA A 41 6.40 -11.08 0.20
C ALA A 41 7.54 -10.63 -0.71
N GLY A 42 7.20 -10.30 -1.96
CA GLY A 42 8.12 -9.68 -2.89
C GLY A 42 8.67 -8.44 -2.21
N SER A 43 9.99 -8.24 -2.33
CA SER A 43 10.70 -7.11 -1.75
C SER A 43 9.89 -5.82 -1.95
N ALA A 44 9.24 -5.35 -0.89
CA ALA A 44 8.50 -4.11 -0.89
C ALA A 44 9.49 -2.99 -1.21
N THR A 45 9.54 -2.59 -2.48
CA THR A 45 10.06 -1.27 -2.83
C THR A 45 9.17 -0.31 -2.09
N SER A 46 9.69 0.29 -1.01
CA SER A 46 9.01 1.33 -0.25
C SER A 46 8.87 2.57 -1.15
N GLY A 47 7.97 2.51 -2.10
CA GLY A 47 7.83 3.48 -3.16
C GLY A 47 6.37 3.53 -3.56
N TRP A 48 5.77 4.69 -3.40
CA TRP A 48 4.50 4.96 -4.02
C TRP A 48 4.72 5.06 -5.53
N LEU A 49 3.85 4.41 -6.29
CA LEU A 49 3.79 4.50 -7.74
C LEU A 49 2.68 5.47 -8.13
N PRO A 50 2.83 6.20 -9.25
CA PRO A 50 1.72 6.94 -9.81
C PRO A 50 0.59 5.95 -10.17
N PRO A 51 -0.69 6.34 -9.97
CA PRO A 51 -1.82 5.45 -10.20
C PRO A 51 -2.04 5.13 -11.69
N LEU A 52 -1.46 5.93 -12.58
CA LEU A 52 -1.44 5.73 -14.02
C LEU A 52 -0.23 6.45 -14.62
N GLU A 53 0.16 6.05 -15.83
CA GLU A 53 1.23 6.68 -16.60
C GLU A 53 0.71 7.06 -18.01
N PRO A 54 1.15 8.20 -18.58
CA PRO A 54 2.03 9.20 -17.99
C PRO A 54 1.34 10.02 -16.89
N LEU A 55 2.09 10.40 -15.85
CA LEU A 55 1.55 11.29 -14.80
C LEU A 55 1.47 12.75 -15.29
N VAL A 56 0.27 13.17 -15.72
CA VAL A 56 -0.01 14.55 -16.15
C VAL A 56 -1.13 15.14 -15.31
N VAL A 57 -0.81 16.15 -14.49
CA VAL A 57 -1.78 16.82 -13.62
C VAL A 57 -2.53 17.88 -14.43
N VAL A 58 -3.86 17.79 -14.47
CA VAL A 58 -4.74 18.79 -15.12
C VAL A 58 -5.38 19.74 -14.11
N HIS A 59 -5.56 19.30 -12.86
CA HIS A 59 -6.04 20.13 -11.78
C HIS A 59 -5.39 19.72 -10.45
N GLY A 60 -4.78 20.69 -9.77
CA GLY A 60 -4.03 20.45 -8.54
C GLY A 60 -4.92 20.37 -7.30
N PHE A 61 -4.31 19.95 -6.19
CA PHE A 61 -4.94 19.91 -4.88
C PHE A 61 -5.24 21.33 -4.38
N ASP A 62 -6.46 21.55 -3.88
CA ASP A 62 -6.91 22.80 -3.28
C ASP A 62 -7.57 22.46 -1.92
N PRO A 63 -6.85 22.61 -0.81
CA PRO A 63 -7.30 22.14 0.49
C PRO A 63 -8.55 22.89 0.95
N PRO A 64 -9.64 22.19 1.32
CA PRO A 64 -10.83 22.86 1.81
C PRO A 64 -10.57 23.45 3.21
N ALA A 65 -11.05 24.67 3.46
CA ALA A 65 -10.93 25.34 4.76
C ALA A 65 -11.69 24.65 5.92
N GLY A 66 -12.54 23.68 5.60
CA GLY A 66 -13.26 22.85 6.56
C GLY A 66 -13.86 21.62 5.88
N PRO A 67 -14.45 20.67 6.64
CA PRO A 67 -14.88 19.37 6.12
C PRO A 67 -15.85 19.46 4.92
N TYR A 68 -16.71 20.47 4.92
CA TYR A 68 -17.73 20.71 3.90
C TYR A 68 -17.47 21.96 3.05
N ALA A 69 -16.32 22.62 3.22
CA ALA A 69 -15.95 23.78 2.42
C ALA A 69 -15.67 23.36 0.96
N PRO A 70 -15.81 24.29 -0.01
CA PRO A 70 -15.32 24.07 -1.36
C PRO A 70 -13.80 23.83 -1.34
N GLY A 71 -13.31 23.25 -2.43
CA GLY A 71 -11.92 22.88 -2.62
C GLY A 71 -11.80 21.60 -3.43
N HIS A 72 -10.57 21.22 -3.76
CA HIS A 72 -10.23 20.05 -4.54
C HIS A 72 -9.44 19.05 -3.67
N ARG A 73 -10.14 18.01 -3.20
CA ARG A 73 -9.68 17.04 -2.18
C ARG A 73 -8.74 15.95 -2.72
N GLY A 74 -8.11 16.22 -3.86
CA GLY A 74 -7.21 15.33 -4.58
C GLY A 74 -6.57 16.08 -5.74
N VAL A 75 -6.04 15.35 -6.70
CA VAL A 75 -5.60 15.88 -7.99
C VAL A 75 -6.36 15.19 -9.10
N ASP A 76 -6.51 15.88 -10.22
CA ASP A 76 -7.04 15.30 -11.44
C ASP A 76 -5.89 15.04 -12.40
N LEU A 77 -5.82 13.82 -12.90
CA LEU A 77 -4.79 13.35 -13.81
C LEU A 77 -5.40 13.13 -15.20
N ALA A 78 -4.78 13.67 -16.24
CA ALA A 78 -5.20 13.38 -17.61
C ALA A 78 -5.11 11.88 -17.86
N ALA A 79 -6.20 11.29 -18.35
CA ALA A 79 -6.27 9.86 -18.57
C ALA A 79 -7.30 9.53 -19.66
N GLY A 80 -7.04 8.51 -20.47
CA GLY A 80 -8.00 8.04 -21.48
C GLY A 80 -9.03 7.09 -20.88
N VAL A 81 -10.27 7.10 -21.41
CA VAL A 81 -11.30 6.11 -21.02
C VAL A 81 -10.77 4.69 -21.29
N GLY A 82 -10.96 3.79 -20.32
CA GLY A 82 -10.48 2.40 -20.36
C GLY A 82 -9.01 2.22 -19.96
N GLN A 83 -8.27 3.31 -19.72
CA GLN A 83 -6.88 3.25 -19.25
C GLN A 83 -6.81 2.54 -17.89
N PRO A 84 -5.90 1.56 -17.72
CA PRO A 84 -5.71 0.89 -16.44
C PRO A 84 -5.28 1.86 -15.34
N VAL A 85 -5.88 1.70 -14.17
CA VAL A 85 -5.51 2.44 -12.95
C VAL A 85 -5.05 1.44 -11.90
N GLY A 86 -3.83 1.66 -11.41
CA GLY A 86 -3.17 0.82 -10.41
C GLY A 86 -3.29 1.38 -9.00
N SER A 87 -3.15 0.50 -8.00
CA SER A 87 -2.98 0.92 -6.61
C SER A 87 -1.66 1.68 -6.45
N ALA A 88 -1.68 2.86 -5.83
CA ALA A 88 -0.49 3.69 -5.68
C ALA A 88 0.56 3.09 -4.72
N ALA A 89 0.18 2.17 -3.85
CA ALA A 89 1.09 1.45 -2.97
C ALA A 89 0.47 0.13 -2.52
N ASP A 90 1.25 -0.71 -1.83
CA ASP A 90 0.75 -1.90 -1.17
C ASP A 90 -0.35 -1.55 -0.16
N GLY A 91 -1.42 -2.31 -0.12
CA GLY A 91 -2.53 -2.03 0.79
C GLY A 91 -3.69 -3.01 0.72
N VAL A 92 -4.77 -2.62 1.39
CA VAL A 92 -6.03 -3.38 1.39
C VAL A 92 -7.15 -2.48 0.88
N VAL A 93 -7.93 -3.00 -0.07
CA VAL A 93 -9.09 -2.30 -0.62
C VAL A 93 -10.18 -2.18 0.45
N SER A 94 -10.37 -0.97 0.97
CA SER A 94 -11.39 -0.65 1.99
C SER A 94 -12.79 -0.45 1.40
N TYR A 95 -12.86 -0.03 0.14
CA TYR A 95 -14.09 0.18 -0.62
C TYR A 95 -13.84 -0.07 -2.11
N ALA A 96 -14.81 -0.71 -2.78
CA ALA A 96 -14.85 -0.92 -4.22
C ALA A 96 -16.33 -1.00 -4.62
N GLY A 97 -16.83 -0.05 -5.41
CA GLY A 97 -18.24 0.01 -5.78
C GLY A 97 -18.65 1.35 -6.38
N ARG A 98 -19.95 1.60 -6.51
CA ARG A 98 -20.49 2.86 -7.02
C ARG A 98 -21.04 3.75 -5.90
N ILE A 99 -20.68 5.03 -5.93
CA ILE A 99 -21.23 6.10 -5.08
C ILE A 99 -21.88 7.12 -6.02
N ALA A 100 -23.19 7.35 -5.85
CA ALA A 100 -23.97 8.27 -6.70
C ALA A 100 -23.78 8.03 -8.21
N GLY A 101 -23.62 6.77 -8.60
CA GLY A 101 -23.39 6.39 -10.00
C GLY A 101 -21.94 6.50 -10.48
N VAL A 102 -21.00 6.98 -9.67
CA VAL A 102 -19.57 7.02 -9.98
C VAL A 102 -18.87 5.80 -9.39
N GLY A 103 -18.05 5.09 -10.17
CA GLY A 103 -17.24 4.00 -9.63
C GLY A 103 -16.05 4.53 -8.84
N VAL A 104 -15.90 4.04 -7.61
CA VAL A 104 -14.90 4.48 -6.63
C VAL A 104 -14.19 3.28 -6.04
N VAL A 105 -12.87 3.38 -5.95
CA VAL A 105 -12.04 2.47 -5.16
C VAL A 105 -11.33 3.28 -4.07
N ALA A 106 -11.21 2.71 -2.87
CA ALA A 106 -10.41 3.29 -1.79
C ALA A 106 -9.49 2.23 -1.18
N VAL A 107 -8.18 2.51 -1.14
CA VAL A 107 -7.15 1.58 -0.66
C VAL A 107 -6.48 2.15 0.59
N VAL A 108 -6.32 1.33 1.62
CA VAL A 108 -5.66 1.68 2.89
C VAL A 108 -4.23 1.13 2.90
N HIS A 109 -3.27 2.03 3.12
CA HIS A 109 -1.82 1.80 3.12
C HIS A 109 -1.25 2.12 4.52
N GLY A 110 -1.79 1.46 5.56
CA GLY A 110 -1.51 1.82 6.95
C GLY A 110 -2.28 3.08 7.38
N ARG A 111 -1.59 4.18 7.64
CA ARG A 111 -2.21 5.45 8.11
C ARG A 111 -2.79 6.30 6.97
N ILE A 112 -2.43 5.98 5.73
CA ILE A 112 -2.82 6.74 4.53
C ILE A 112 -3.90 5.94 3.81
N ARG A 113 -4.96 6.63 3.37
CA ARG A 113 -5.96 6.08 2.46
C ARG A 113 -5.94 6.85 1.16
N THR A 114 -5.88 6.15 0.03
CA THR A 114 -6.03 6.74 -1.29
C THR A 114 -7.40 6.43 -1.87
N THR A 115 -7.91 7.31 -2.73
CA THR A 115 -9.20 7.16 -3.41
C THR A 115 -9.06 7.40 -4.90
N TYR A 116 -9.77 6.64 -5.72
CA TYR A 116 -9.66 6.62 -7.18
C TYR A 116 -11.06 6.68 -7.79
N GLN A 117 -11.33 7.66 -8.64
CA GLN A 117 -12.60 7.80 -9.37
C GLN A 117 -12.42 8.68 -10.62
N PRO A 118 -13.28 8.59 -11.63
CA PRO A 118 -14.27 7.54 -11.87
C PRO A 118 -13.62 6.27 -12.44
N LEU A 119 -14.01 5.08 -11.94
CA LEU A 119 -13.52 3.79 -12.43
C LEU A 119 -14.65 2.83 -12.85
N GLU A 120 -14.43 2.09 -13.92
CA GLU A 120 -14.97 0.74 -14.06
C GLU A 120 -14.16 -0.17 -13.11
N VAL A 121 -14.77 -0.53 -11.98
CA VAL A 121 -14.10 -1.20 -10.87
C VAL A 121 -13.84 -2.67 -11.21
N THR A 122 -12.58 -3.10 -11.15
CA THR A 122 -12.17 -4.50 -11.41
C THR A 122 -11.72 -5.24 -10.15
N THR A 123 -11.56 -4.52 -9.02
CA THR A 123 -11.20 -5.10 -7.72
C THR A 123 -12.41 -5.31 -6.80
N THR A 124 -12.18 -5.93 -5.64
CA THR A 124 -13.21 -6.16 -4.61
C THR A 124 -12.75 -5.68 -3.24
N ARG A 125 -13.72 -5.29 -2.40
CA ARG A 125 -13.44 -4.91 -1.01
C ARG A 125 -12.79 -6.07 -0.26
N GLY A 126 -11.72 -5.78 0.47
CA GLY A 126 -10.94 -6.76 1.23
C GLY A 126 -9.78 -7.37 0.45
N ALA A 127 -9.67 -7.12 -0.86
CA ALA A 127 -8.51 -7.55 -1.64
C ALA A 127 -7.22 -6.89 -1.11
N THR A 128 -6.15 -7.69 -1.00
CA THR A 128 -4.79 -7.18 -0.84
C THR A 128 -4.25 -6.85 -2.21
N VAL A 129 -3.62 -5.68 -2.35
CA VAL A 129 -3.06 -5.19 -3.61
C VAL A 129 -1.62 -4.74 -3.37
N ALA A 130 -0.74 -5.01 -4.32
CA ALA A 130 0.59 -4.43 -4.40
C ALA A 130 0.54 -3.08 -5.12
N ALA A 131 1.60 -2.28 -4.97
CA ALA A 131 1.80 -1.10 -5.80
C ALA A 131 1.77 -1.47 -7.30
N GLY A 132 0.92 -0.78 -8.07
CA GLY A 132 0.75 -1.00 -9.51
C GLY A 132 -0.32 -2.04 -9.89
N ASP A 133 -0.84 -2.83 -8.95
CA ASP A 133 -1.92 -3.79 -9.24
C ASP A 133 -3.15 -3.06 -9.77
N GLU A 134 -3.71 -3.52 -10.90
CA GLU A 134 -4.90 -2.93 -11.51
C GLU A 134 -6.10 -3.05 -10.54
N ILE A 135 -6.68 -1.89 -10.19
CA ILE A 135 -7.86 -1.79 -9.32
C ILE A 135 -9.13 -1.37 -10.07
N GLY A 136 -8.95 -0.88 -11.29
CA GLY A 136 -10.02 -0.51 -12.19
C GLY A 136 -9.48 0.07 -13.49
N ARG A 137 -10.41 0.46 -14.36
CA ARG A 137 -10.14 1.18 -15.59
C ARG A 137 -10.87 2.50 -15.58
N LEU A 138 -10.29 3.54 -16.17
CA LEU A 138 -10.94 4.85 -16.17
C LEU A 138 -12.32 4.78 -16.85
N ASP A 139 -13.35 5.26 -16.16
CA ASP A 139 -14.69 5.48 -16.71
C ASP A 139 -14.85 6.97 -17.04
N GLN A 140 -15.84 7.34 -17.85
CA GLN A 140 -16.21 8.74 -18.06
C GLN A 140 -17.48 9.11 -17.29
N ALA A 141 -18.27 8.12 -16.87
CA ALA A 141 -19.53 8.34 -16.20
C ALA A 141 -19.36 9.10 -14.87
N GLY A 142 -19.95 10.31 -14.80
CA GLY A 142 -19.89 11.18 -13.63
C GLY A 142 -18.54 11.82 -13.37
N SER A 143 -17.63 11.83 -14.36
CA SER A 143 -16.43 12.67 -14.34
C SER A 143 -16.79 14.14 -14.18
N HIS A 144 -16.05 14.86 -13.33
CA HIS A 144 -16.18 16.30 -13.17
C HIS A 144 -15.28 17.11 -14.12
N CYS A 145 -14.40 16.45 -14.88
CA CYS A 145 -13.47 17.08 -15.84
C CYS A 145 -14.06 17.29 -17.25
N ALA A 146 -15.36 17.05 -17.44
CA ALA A 146 -15.99 17.12 -18.76
C ALA A 146 -15.64 18.41 -19.53
N PRO A 147 -15.34 18.31 -20.84
CA PRO A 147 -15.55 17.16 -21.72
C PRO A 147 -14.45 16.08 -21.65
N ASP A 148 -13.27 16.42 -21.14
CA ASP A 148 -12.11 15.51 -21.13
C ASP A 148 -12.17 14.51 -19.96
N PRO A 149 -11.76 13.25 -20.18
CA PRO A 149 -11.63 12.28 -19.11
C PRO A 149 -10.41 12.56 -18.22
N CYS A 150 -10.58 12.38 -16.91
CA CYS A 150 -9.51 12.49 -15.92
C CYS A 150 -9.73 11.48 -14.80
N LEU A 151 -8.65 11.04 -14.16
CA LEU A 151 -8.71 10.34 -12.88
C LEU A 151 -8.61 11.37 -11.75
N HIS A 152 -9.63 11.45 -10.91
CA HIS A 152 -9.52 12.06 -9.59
C HIS A 152 -8.82 11.07 -8.63
N TRP A 153 -7.64 11.45 -8.17
CA TRP A 153 -6.85 10.70 -7.20
C TRP A 153 -6.72 11.52 -5.91
N GLY A 154 -7.18 10.97 -4.80
CA GLY A 154 -7.17 11.63 -3.50
C GLY A 154 -6.33 10.88 -2.47
N ALA A 155 -5.87 11.60 -1.44
CA ALA A 155 -5.17 11.02 -0.30
C ALA A 155 -5.66 11.62 1.02
N ILE A 156 -5.79 10.76 2.03
CA ILE A 156 -6.28 11.11 3.37
C ILE A 156 -5.35 10.51 4.42
N ILE A 157 -4.99 11.31 5.42
CA ILE A 157 -4.28 10.87 6.64
C ILE A 157 -5.19 11.15 7.84
N GLY A 158 -5.66 10.09 8.50
CA GLY A 158 -6.70 10.23 9.51
C GLY A 158 -7.99 10.77 8.88
N ASP A 159 -8.35 12.01 9.22
CA ASP A 159 -9.51 12.75 8.70
C ASP A 159 -9.12 13.90 7.75
N THR A 160 -7.82 14.12 7.53
CA THR A 160 -7.29 15.27 6.82
C THR A 160 -6.92 14.89 5.39
N TYR A 161 -7.47 15.61 4.41
CA TYR A 161 -7.05 15.51 3.01
C TYR A 161 -5.66 16.12 2.83
N VAL A 162 -4.81 15.44 2.07
CA VAL A 162 -3.45 15.89 1.75
C VAL A 162 -3.24 15.83 0.24
N ASP A 163 -2.29 16.61 -0.27
CA ASP A 163 -1.87 16.52 -1.67
C ASP A 163 -1.28 15.11 -1.94
N PRO A 164 -1.93 14.28 -2.78
CA PRO A 164 -1.46 12.93 -3.08
C PRO A 164 -0.12 12.90 -3.83
N LEU A 165 0.28 13.98 -4.52
CA LEU A 165 1.57 14.05 -5.21
C LEU A 165 2.75 14.02 -4.22
N HIS A 166 2.52 14.37 -2.95
CA HIS A 166 3.52 14.22 -1.90
C HIS A 166 3.90 12.77 -1.62
N LEU A 167 3.04 11.81 -1.97
CA LEU A 167 3.32 10.38 -1.80
C LEU A 167 4.39 9.91 -2.78
N LEU A 168 4.44 10.48 -3.99
CA LEU A 168 5.34 10.07 -5.07
C LEU A 168 6.77 10.61 -4.93
N LYS A 169 7.02 11.52 -3.98
CA LYS A 169 8.35 12.10 -3.80
C LYS A 169 9.31 11.03 -3.30
N PRO A 170 10.46 10.79 -3.97
CA PRO A 170 11.47 9.91 -3.42
C PRO A 170 11.89 10.42 -2.04
N GLY A 171 12.31 9.50 -1.18
CA GLY A 171 12.83 9.83 0.15
C GLY A 171 13.91 10.92 0.08
N PRO A 172 14.26 11.56 1.21
CA PRO A 172 15.11 12.74 1.24
C PRO A 172 16.35 12.57 0.36
N SER A 173 16.56 13.51 -0.57
CA SER A 173 17.75 13.54 -1.41
C SER A 173 18.99 13.53 -0.53
N ARG A 174 19.76 12.44 -0.58
CA ARG A 174 21.08 12.39 0.04
C ARG A 174 22.08 12.94 -0.96
N LEU A 175 22.61 14.12 -0.69
CA LEU A 175 23.73 14.65 -1.45
C LEU A 175 24.91 13.69 -1.30
N LEU A 176 25.47 13.24 -2.41
CA LEU A 176 26.79 12.63 -2.38
C LEU A 176 27.79 13.72 -1.99
N PRO A 177 28.77 13.39 -1.13
CA PRO A 177 29.85 14.32 -0.83
C PRO A 177 30.53 14.77 -2.12
N TYR A 178 30.63 16.09 -2.31
CA TYR A 178 31.18 16.68 -3.54
C TYR A 178 32.67 16.31 -3.75
N TRP A 179 33.38 15.96 -2.68
CA TRP A 179 34.81 15.66 -2.72
C TRP A 179 35.16 14.29 -3.32
N ASP A 180 34.20 13.39 -3.54
CA ASP A 180 34.45 12.04 -4.10
C ASP A 180 34.16 11.90 -5.61
N VAL A 181 33.67 12.96 -6.27
CA VAL A 181 33.41 12.91 -7.72
C VAL A 181 34.72 12.95 -8.53
N ALA A 182 35.74 13.63 -8.02
CA ALA A 182 37.05 13.73 -8.66
C ALA A 182 37.91 12.46 -8.52
N ALA A 183 37.61 11.60 -7.55
CA ALA A 183 38.32 10.35 -7.30
C ALA A 183 37.73 9.16 -8.08
N ARG A 184 36.61 9.36 -8.79
CA ARG A 184 36.01 8.30 -9.60
C ARG A 184 36.92 8.04 -10.81
N PRO A 185 37.44 6.81 -10.99
CA PRO A 185 38.14 6.47 -12.22
C PRO A 185 37.19 6.78 -13.38
N ALA A 186 37.72 7.45 -14.41
CA ALA A 186 36.94 7.84 -15.57
C ALA A 186 36.14 6.63 -16.06
N ALA A 187 34.82 6.77 -16.15
CA ALA A 187 34.01 5.79 -16.85
C ALA A 187 34.59 5.62 -18.26
N PRO A 188 34.64 4.38 -18.80
CA PRO A 188 35.08 4.19 -20.17
C PRO A 188 34.31 5.14 -21.08
N ALA A 189 35.03 5.87 -21.93
CA ALA A 189 34.43 6.84 -22.84
C ALA A 189 33.33 6.13 -23.63
N VAL A 190 32.08 6.52 -23.38
CA VAL A 190 30.98 6.18 -24.27
C VAL A 190 31.26 6.99 -25.55
N PRO A 191 31.47 6.36 -26.72
CA PRO A 191 31.70 7.11 -27.94
C PRO A 191 30.53 8.08 -28.17
N ASP A 192 30.86 9.33 -28.50
CA ASP A 192 29.94 10.47 -28.64
C ASP A 192 28.65 10.08 -29.36
N ALA A 193 27.59 9.83 -28.59
CA ALA A 193 26.24 10.02 -29.07
C ALA A 193 26.00 11.53 -29.02
N ALA A 194 26.23 12.19 -30.15
CA ALA A 194 26.13 13.64 -30.36
C ALA A 194 25.00 14.30 -29.54
N ALA A 195 25.38 14.90 -28.41
CA ALA A 195 24.54 15.86 -27.72
C ALA A 195 24.52 17.14 -28.55
N GLY A 196 23.43 17.37 -29.28
CA GLY A 196 23.24 18.59 -30.05
C GLY A 196 23.30 19.85 -29.16
N PRO A 197 23.72 21.01 -29.69
CA PRO A 197 23.95 22.26 -28.94
C PRO A 197 22.70 22.88 -28.25
N ALA A 198 21.51 22.29 -28.44
CA ALA A 198 20.24 22.86 -28.00
C ALA A 198 20.03 22.87 -26.47
N ILE A 199 20.56 21.89 -25.73
CA ILE A 199 20.31 21.75 -24.29
C ILE A 199 21.08 22.79 -23.45
N ALA A 200 22.29 23.18 -23.86
CA ALA A 200 23.10 24.16 -23.14
C ALA A 200 22.58 25.61 -23.31
N GLU A 201 22.12 25.96 -24.52
CA GLU A 201 21.51 27.28 -24.76
C GLU A 201 20.18 27.46 -24.03
N THR A 202 19.38 26.39 -23.94
CA THR A 202 18.07 26.42 -23.27
C THR A 202 18.20 26.74 -21.78
N PHE A 203 19.20 26.14 -21.11
CA PHE A 203 19.46 26.41 -19.69
C PHE A 203 19.95 27.84 -19.42
N THR A 204 20.67 28.43 -20.37
CA THR A 204 21.22 29.78 -20.25
C THR A 204 20.13 30.84 -20.47
N ARG A 205 19.15 30.59 -21.36
CA ARG A 205 17.99 31.49 -21.55
C ARG A 205 17.01 31.48 -20.39
N LEU A 206 16.83 30.35 -19.69
CA LEU A 206 15.90 30.25 -18.57
C LEU A 206 16.40 30.90 -17.28
N ARG A 207 17.70 31.23 -17.20
CA ARG A 207 18.37 31.80 -16.02
C ARG A 207 18.52 33.33 -16.09
N GLY A 208 17.48 34.04 -16.53
CA GLY A 208 17.47 35.50 -16.71
C GLY A 208 18.32 36.27 -15.67
N ALA A 209 19.13 37.22 -16.15
CA ALA A 209 20.28 37.82 -15.46
C ALA A 209 19.97 38.64 -14.18
N ASP A 210 18.71 38.71 -13.75
CA ASP A 210 18.26 39.59 -12.65
C ASP A 210 17.71 38.82 -11.43
N ALA A 211 17.90 37.51 -11.34
CA ALA A 211 17.43 36.71 -10.21
C ALA A 211 18.28 36.94 -8.95
N ALA A 212 17.84 37.84 -8.07
CA ALA A 212 18.38 38.01 -6.72
C ALA A 212 18.23 36.73 -5.87
N PRO A 213 19.16 36.44 -4.94
CA PRO A 213 19.14 35.20 -4.16
C PRO A 213 18.02 35.20 -3.10
N VAL A 214 17.09 34.26 -3.22
CA VAL A 214 15.88 34.11 -2.38
C VAL A 214 16.10 33.39 -1.03
N ASN A 215 17.34 33.21 -0.57
CA ASN A 215 17.63 32.21 0.47
C ASN A 215 18.08 32.72 1.85
N GLU A 216 18.15 34.03 2.13
CA GLU A 216 18.59 34.49 3.46
C GLU A 216 17.53 34.33 4.56
N ALA A 217 16.23 34.40 4.20
CA ALA A 217 15.14 34.29 5.17
C ALA A 217 14.88 32.84 5.63
N ALA A 218 15.17 31.84 4.79
CA ALA A 218 15.00 30.43 5.10
C ALA A 218 16.05 29.93 6.11
N ASP A 219 17.28 30.43 6.03
CA ASP A 219 18.39 30.06 6.92
C ASP A 219 18.28 30.66 8.35
N ALA A 220 17.47 31.72 8.52
CA ALA A 220 17.21 32.31 9.84
C ALA A 220 16.16 31.50 10.63
N ALA A 221 15.14 30.96 9.96
CA ALA A 221 14.06 30.20 10.59
C ALA A 221 14.52 28.81 11.09
N HIS A 222 15.50 28.18 10.42
CA HIS A 222 16.00 26.86 10.82
C HIS A 222 16.84 26.90 12.12
N ARG A 223 17.47 28.04 12.43
CA ARG A 223 18.31 28.22 13.64
C ARG A 223 17.52 28.49 14.94
N ALA A 224 16.21 28.76 14.85
CA ALA A 224 15.41 29.19 15.99
C ALA A 224 14.43 28.12 16.55
N GLY A 225 14.60 26.84 16.19
CA GLY A 225 13.74 25.76 16.70
C GLY A 225 13.81 25.61 18.23
N PRO A 226 12.67 25.43 18.94
CA PRO A 226 12.67 25.31 20.39
C PRO A 226 13.25 23.95 20.84
N ALA A 227 13.99 23.97 21.94
CA ALA A 227 14.53 22.77 22.58
C ALA A 227 13.41 21.80 22.99
N LEU A 228 13.43 20.59 22.44
CA LEU A 228 12.51 19.52 22.83
C LEU A 228 12.98 18.90 24.15
N GLU A 229 12.33 19.25 25.23
CA GLU A 229 12.55 18.66 26.54
C GLU A 229 11.91 17.27 26.60
N SER A 230 12.74 16.24 26.80
CA SER A 230 12.28 14.85 26.88
C SER A 230 11.49 14.61 28.18
N ARG A 231 10.21 14.21 28.05
CA ARG A 231 9.38 13.82 29.19
C ARG A 231 9.41 12.28 29.34
N PRO A 232 9.69 11.73 30.53
CA PRO A 232 9.63 10.30 30.75
C PRO A 232 8.19 9.77 30.67
N LEU A 233 8.05 8.53 30.22
CA LEU A 233 6.77 7.82 30.08
C LEU A 233 6.05 7.68 31.43
N PRO A 234 4.71 7.79 31.48
CA PRO A 234 3.94 7.54 32.69
C PRO A 234 4.06 6.07 33.11
N ALA A 235 4.26 5.83 34.42
CA ALA A 235 4.58 4.52 35.02
C ALA A 235 3.60 3.37 34.70
N GLY A 236 2.38 3.68 34.24
CA GLY A 236 1.39 2.68 33.83
C GLY A 236 1.72 1.93 32.53
N LEU A 237 2.50 2.53 31.62
CA LEU A 237 2.81 1.90 30.32
C LEU A 237 3.91 0.83 30.43
N ALA A 238 4.81 0.95 31.40
CA ALA A 238 5.89 -0.01 31.63
C ALA A 238 5.39 -1.35 32.22
N LEU A 239 4.32 -1.31 33.03
CA LEU A 239 3.73 -2.53 33.62
C LEU A 239 2.98 -3.39 32.58
N ALA A 240 2.36 -2.77 31.57
CA ALA A 240 1.62 -3.49 30.53
C ALA A 240 2.55 -4.33 29.63
N ILE A 241 3.77 -3.85 29.37
CA ILE A 241 4.77 -4.55 28.57
C ILE A 241 5.32 -5.78 29.33
N ALA A 242 5.51 -5.67 30.64
CA ALA A 242 5.96 -6.79 31.47
C ALA A 242 4.89 -7.89 31.65
N ALA A 243 3.61 -7.52 31.75
CA ALA A 243 2.51 -8.48 31.93
C ALA A 243 2.26 -9.37 30.69
N LEU A 244 2.46 -8.84 29.48
CA LEU A 244 2.35 -9.64 28.24
C LEU A 244 3.46 -10.69 28.11
N GLY A 245 4.66 -10.42 28.62
CA GLY A 245 5.78 -11.37 28.59
C GLY A 245 5.55 -12.61 29.46
N ALA A 246 4.88 -12.45 30.62
CA ALA A 246 4.62 -13.56 31.54
C ALA A 246 3.53 -14.52 31.05
N MET A 247 2.52 -14.03 30.30
CA MET A 247 1.45 -14.88 29.78
C MET A 247 1.89 -15.81 28.65
N LEU A 248 2.87 -15.40 27.83
CA LEU A 248 3.40 -16.23 26.74
C LEU A 248 4.32 -17.36 27.25
N ALA A 249 5.02 -17.16 28.37
CA ALA A 249 5.85 -18.20 28.98
C ALA A 249 5.03 -19.29 29.70
N GLY A 250 3.88 -18.94 30.28
CA GLY A 250 3.04 -19.88 31.05
C GLY A 250 2.20 -20.83 30.20
N GLY A 251 1.71 -20.37 29.03
CA GLY A 251 0.83 -21.17 28.17
C GLY A 251 1.52 -22.37 27.50
N VAL A 252 2.82 -22.25 27.21
CA VAL A 252 3.60 -23.30 26.52
C VAL A 252 3.89 -24.50 27.44
N PHE A 253 3.99 -24.28 28.76
CA PHE A 253 4.39 -25.35 29.69
C PHE A 253 3.26 -26.31 30.08
N VAL A 254 1.99 -25.87 30.01
CA VAL A 254 0.83 -26.71 30.37
C VAL A 254 0.45 -27.68 29.25
N ALA A 255 0.68 -27.30 27.98
CA ALA A 255 0.35 -28.15 26.83
C ALA A 255 1.25 -29.40 26.72
N VAL A 256 2.55 -29.28 27.08
CA VAL A 256 3.52 -30.39 26.97
C VAL A 256 3.30 -31.46 28.04
N ARG A 257 2.82 -31.08 29.24
CA ARG A 257 2.64 -32.03 30.36
C ARG A 257 1.45 -32.98 30.21
N ARG A 258 0.50 -32.68 29.32
CA ARG A 258 -0.70 -33.49 29.08
C ARG A 258 -0.51 -34.56 28.00
N TRP A 259 0.64 -34.56 27.33
CA TRP A 259 0.98 -35.48 26.24
C TRP A 259 1.83 -36.68 26.69
N VAL A 260 2.26 -36.72 27.96
CA VAL A 260 3.14 -37.77 28.53
C VAL A 260 2.42 -38.56 29.64
N ARG A 261 1.11 -38.78 29.53
CA ARG A 261 0.39 -39.75 30.36
C ARG A 261 -0.60 -40.55 29.54
#